data_AF-A0A7S3L9Q0-F1
#
_entry.id   AF-A0A7S3L9Q0-F1
#
_cell.length_a   1.000
_cell.length_b   1.000
_cell.length_c   1.000
_cell.angle_alpha   90.00
_cell.angle_beta   90.00
_cell.angle_gamma   90.00
#
_symmetry.space_group_name_H-M   'P 1'
#
loop_
_entity.id
_entity.type
_entity.pdbx_description
1 polymer ?
#
loop_
_entity_poly.entity_id
_entity_poly.type
_entity_poly.pdbx_seq_one_letter_code
_entity_poly.pdbx_strand_id
1 'polypeptide(L)'
;VRLDEEDPTGLMSRVPMPTTMRLPSSAFSDGDVVFTNDYETDESGNVRAPHDLITLTHLHEPAVLESLQARYRMDQIYTSTGAVLLALNPFQNVRGLYGEGIMKKYCEQAEAGMSRRKLPPHVYAIADEAYRALLRTLDDTCSSPRGQPTTRTADQSILVSGESGAGKTVTTKFVMKYLAALSQRSIARQAPEERAYLKVQHKKEQESQTTADRRASYTAAVSRPAWSGRKSALPSTATPAGADPSDMTFLTTSNSIEGQVLQSNPILESFGNARTVRNDNSSRFGKFIEIQFTRSGQLVGANIETYLLEKVRLVHQNMGERNYHIFYELLSGAVDAR
;
A
#
# COMPACT_ATOMS: atom_id res chain seq x y z
N VAL A 1 11.60 33.35 -26.43
CA VAL A 1 12.62 33.69 -27.45
C VAL A 1 13.98 33.31 -26.88
N ARG A 2 14.76 32.56 -27.68
CA ARG A 2 16.03 31.87 -27.42
C ARG A 2 15.97 30.57 -26.61
N LEU A 3 16.02 29.49 -27.40
CA LEU A 3 16.59 28.19 -27.09
C LEU A 3 18.11 28.35 -27.23
N ASP A 4 18.90 27.97 -26.24
CA ASP A 4 20.33 27.77 -26.39
C ASP A 4 20.73 26.43 -25.71
N GLU A 5 21.12 25.51 -26.60
CA GLU A 5 22.13 24.44 -26.54
C GLU A 5 22.14 23.38 -25.41
N GLU A 6 22.09 22.12 -25.87
CA GLU A 6 22.27 20.88 -25.09
C GLU A 6 23.75 20.61 -24.76
N ASP A 7 24.01 20.22 -23.51
CA ASP A 7 25.28 19.65 -23.04
C ASP A 7 25.22 18.11 -23.14
N PRO A 8 26.13 17.43 -23.87
CA PRO A 8 25.98 16.01 -24.24
C PRO A 8 26.43 15.00 -23.17
N THR A 9 26.66 15.42 -21.92
CA THR A 9 26.95 14.49 -20.82
C THR A 9 25.72 14.30 -19.94
N GLY A 10 25.03 13.16 -20.10
CA GLY A 10 23.80 12.77 -19.39
C GLY A 10 23.93 12.54 -17.87
N LEU A 11 24.51 13.49 -17.14
CA LEU A 11 24.43 13.61 -15.70
C LEU A 11 23.59 14.85 -15.39
N MET A 12 22.29 14.66 -15.12
CA MET A 12 21.42 15.75 -14.66
C MET A 12 21.89 16.20 -13.26
N SER A 13 22.85 17.11 -13.21
CA SER A 13 23.21 17.81 -11.98
C SER A 13 21.99 18.62 -11.52
N ARG A 14 21.60 18.47 -10.26
CA ARG A 14 20.55 19.29 -9.63
C ARG A 14 20.87 20.76 -9.90
N VAL A 15 20.11 21.41 -10.79
CA VAL A 15 20.19 22.86 -10.96
C VAL A 15 19.84 23.46 -9.60
N PRO A 16 20.72 24.25 -8.96
CA PRO A 16 20.39 24.92 -7.72
C PRO A 16 19.27 25.93 -7.99
N MET A 17 18.05 25.55 -7.64
CA MET A 17 16.90 26.43 -7.71
C MET A 17 17.09 27.56 -6.69
N PRO A 18 16.81 28.83 -7.05
CA PRO A 18 17.04 29.97 -6.17
C PRO A 18 16.35 29.76 -4.81
N THR A 19 17.13 30.02 -3.76
CA THR A 19 16.79 29.80 -2.34
C THR A 19 15.64 30.69 -1.84
N THR A 20 15.23 31.67 -2.65
CA THR A 20 14.16 32.60 -2.33
C THR A 20 13.33 32.78 -3.59
N MET A 21 12.03 32.54 -3.51
CA MET A 21 11.10 32.96 -4.55
C MET A 21 11.05 34.50 -4.50
N ARG A 22 12.01 35.16 -5.15
CA ARG A 22 11.99 36.62 -5.31
C ARG A 22 10.89 36.93 -6.30
N LEU A 23 9.71 37.24 -5.77
CA LEU A 23 8.67 37.90 -6.55
C LEU A 23 9.29 39.17 -7.15
N PRO A 24 9.06 39.47 -8.43
CA PRO A 24 9.69 40.61 -9.09
C PRO A 24 9.37 41.89 -8.31
N SER A 25 10.40 42.64 -7.94
CA SER A 25 10.27 43.90 -7.17
C SER A 25 9.45 44.98 -7.88
N SER A 26 9.15 44.79 -9.17
CA SER A 26 8.22 45.62 -9.94
C SER A 26 6.74 45.28 -9.70
N ALA A 27 6.43 44.21 -8.96
CA ALA A 27 5.06 43.80 -8.63
C ALA A 27 4.54 44.40 -7.32
N PHE A 28 5.39 45.08 -6.54
CA PHE A 28 5.03 45.66 -5.26
C PHE A 28 5.34 47.16 -5.21
N SER A 29 4.38 47.91 -4.72
CA SER A 29 4.49 49.35 -4.43
C SER A 29 5.07 49.55 -3.03
N ASP A 30 5.68 50.70 -2.78
CA ASP A 30 6.04 51.10 -1.42
C ASP A 30 4.75 51.20 -0.57
N GLY A 31 4.61 50.34 0.44
CA GLY A 31 3.40 50.22 1.27
C GLY A 31 2.63 48.90 1.15
N ASP A 32 3.04 47.95 0.31
CA ASP A 32 2.37 46.65 0.22
C ASP A 32 2.60 45.78 1.47
N VAL A 33 1.50 45.31 2.07
CA VAL A 33 1.53 44.41 3.23
C VAL A 33 1.78 42.98 2.75
N VAL A 34 2.99 42.47 3.01
CA VAL A 34 3.35 41.07 2.72
C VAL A 34 2.93 40.20 3.90
N PHE A 35 1.93 39.34 3.69
CA PHE A 35 1.55 38.31 4.67
C PHE A 35 2.52 37.13 4.57
N THR A 36 3.48 37.03 5.48
CA THR A 36 4.45 35.93 5.57
C THR A 36 4.07 34.95 6.68
N ASN A 37 4.28 33.65 6.46
CA ASN A 37 4.22 32.68 7.54
C ASN A 37 5.57 32.63 8.25
N ASP A 38 5.56 32.58 9.58
CA ASP A 38 6.76 32.29 10.36
C ASP A 38 6.97 30.78 10.41
N TYR A 39 8.12 30.34 9.92
CA TYR A 39 8.51 28.94 9.95
C TYR A 39 9.62 28.73 10.98
N GLU A 40 9.57 27.60 11.70
CA GLU A 40 10.70 27.16 12.49
C GLU A 40 11.90 26.87 11.57
N THR A 41 13.09 27.30 11.94
CA THR A 41 14.33 26.95 11.23
C THR A 41 15.09 25.89 12.00
N ASP A 42 15.67 24.92 11.30
CA ASP A 42 16.61 23.99 11.92
C ASP A 42 17.95 24.67 12.26
N GLU A 43 18.84 23.95 12.95
CA GLU A 43 20.18 24.44 13.32
C GLU A 43 21.06 24.79 12.10
N SER A 44 20.68 24.33 10.91
CA SER A 44 21.33 24.63 9.63
C SER A 44 20.68 25.79 8.87
N GLY A 45 19.68 26.46 9.47
CA GLY A 45 18.94 27.58 8.87
C GLY A 45 17.90 27.17 7.82
N ASN A 46 17.59 25.88 7.68
CA ASN A 46 16.56 25.44 6.76
C ASN A 46 15.16 25.58 7.36
N VAL A 47 14.24 26.08 6.54
CA VAL A 47 12.81 26.20 6.85
C VAL A 47 12.20 24.81 7.10
N ARG A 48 11.67 24.58 8.31
CA ARG A 48 10.87 23.41 8.66
C ARG A 48 9.40 23.70 8.37
N ALA A 49 9.01 23.40 7.15
CA ALA A 49 7.61 23.50 6.73
C ALA A 49 6.73 22.45 7.44
N PRO A 50 5.49 22.83 7.83
CA PRO A 50 4.61 21.98 8.63
C PRO A 50 4.23 20.69 7.90
N HIS A 51 3.86 19.67 8.67
CA HIS A 51 3.36 18.40 8.15
C HIS A 51 1.95 18.50 7.55
N ASP A 52 1.17 19.49 7.96
CA ASP A 52 -0.21 19.71 7.57
C ASP A 52 -0.42 21.19 7.21
N LEU A 53 -0.82 21.48 5.97
CA LEU A 53 -0.91 22.86 5.47
C LEU A 53 -2.02 23.67 6.13
N ILE A 54 -3.00 23.03 6.76
CA ILE A 54 -4.07 23.74 7.50
C ILE A 54 -3.55 24.45 8.75
N THR A 55 -2.31 24.16 9.18
CA THR A 55 -1.69 24.83 10.33
C THR A 55 -0.99 26.13 9.97
N LEU A 56 -0.92 26.49 8.67
CA LEU A 56 -0.38 27.77 8.23
C LEU A 56 -1.29 28.91 8.68
N THR A 57 -0.71 30.02 9.14
CA THR A 57 -1.47 31.21 9.54
C THR A 57 -2.06 31.93 8.33
N HIS A 58 -1.27 32.02 7.26
CA HIS A 58 -1.66 32.62 6.00
C HIS A 58 -1.64 31.55 4.88
N LEU A 59 -2.82 31.12 4.47
CA LEU A 59 -2.99 30.12 3.41
C LEU A 59 -3.21 30.80 2.06
N HIS A 60 -2.11 31.07 1.36
CA HIS A 60 -2.09 31.58 -0.02
C HIS A 60 -1.18 30.73 -0.90
N GLU A 61 -1.30 30.87 -2.24
CA GLU A 61 -0.55 30.06 -3.20
C GLU A 61 0.98 30.10 -2.98
N PRO A 62 1.62 31.27 -2.78
CA PRO A 62 3.05 31.34 -2.47
C PRO A 62 3.46 30.57 -1.21
N ALA A 63 2.69 30.66 -0.12
CA ALA A 63 3.00 29.95 1.14
C ALA A 63 2.90 28.43 0.99
N VAL A 64 1.91 27.95 0.22
CA VAL A 64 1.77 26.53 -0.10
C VAL A 64 2.98 26.06 -0.92
N LEU A 65 3.35 26.82 -1.96
CA LEU A 65 4.49 26.50 -2.81
C LEU A 65 5.82 26.48 -2.03
N GLU A 66 6.06 27.47 -1.19
CA GLU A 66 7.25 27.55 -0.33
C GLU A 66 7.32 26.35 0.62
N SER A 67 6.20 26.01 1.27
CA SER A 67 6.12 24.88 2.19
C SER A 67 6.40 23.55 1.47
N LEU A 68 5.77 23.33 0.32
CA LEU A 68 5.98 22.14 -0.50
C LEU A 68 7.42 22.04 -1.02
N GLN A 69 8.00 23.17 -1.44
CA GLN A 69 9.39 23.22 -1.91
C GLN A 69 10.39 22.91 -0.80
N ALA A 70 10.20 23.48 0.40
CA ALA A 70 11.05 23.20 1.56
C ALA A 70 11.00 21.71 1.95
N ARG A 71 9.80 21.11 1.98
CA ARG A 71 9.62 19.67 2.27
C ARG A 71 10.25 18.78 1.20
N TYR A 72 10.04 19.11 -0.08
CA TYR A 72 10.60 18.33 -1.20
C TYR A 72 12.14 18.33 -1.21
N ARG A 73 12.77 19.47 -0.86
CA ARG A 73 14.24 19.55 -0.72
C ARG A 73 14.81 18.61 0.35
N MET A 74 14.01 18.27 1.35
CA MET A 74 14.36 17.33 2.42
C MET A 74 13.88 15.89 2.16
N ASP A 75 13.56 15.55 0.90
CA ASP A 75 12.98 14.26 0.48
C ASP A 75 11.65 13.91 1.18
N GLN A 76 10.95 14.91 1.75
CA GLN A 76 9.63 14.74 2.36
C GLN A 76 8.54 14.96 1.31
N ILE A 77 8.22 13.90 0.56
CA ILE A 77 7.33 13.98 -0.60
C ILE A 77 5.83 14.07 -0.27
N TYR A 78 5.48 13.73 0.96
CA TYR A 78 4.10 13.73 1.44
C TYR A 78 3.82 14.93 2.33
N THR A 79 2.66 15.55 2.15
CA THR A 79 2.19 16.68 2.96
C THR A 79 0.69 16.57 3.16
N SER A 80 0.20 16.67 4.38
CA SER A 80 -1.24 16.67 4.64
C SER A 80 -1.85 18.04 4.35
N THR A 81 -3.12 18.03 3.97
CA THR A 81 -3.98 19.21 3.96
C THR A 81 -5.35 18.78 4.49
N GLY A 82 -5.46 18.71 5.83
CA GLY A 82 -6.58 18.09 6.51
C GLY A 82 -6.67 16.60 6.17
N ALA A 83 -7.82 16.16 5.66
CA ALA A 83 -8.05 14.76 5.27
C ALA A 83 -7.41 14.37 3.92
N VAL A 84 -6.91 15.34 3.15
CA VAL A 84 -6.30 15.08 1.83
C VAL A 84 -4.79 14.97 1.98
N LEU A 85 -4.18 14.05 1.23
CA LEU A 85 -2.74 13.86 1.18
C LEU A 85 -2.18 14.36 -0.16
N LEU A 86 -1.29 15.34 -0.09
CA LEU A 86 -0.50 15.79 -1.24
C LEU A 86 0.75 14.89 -1.36
N ALA A 87 1.01 14.43 -2.58
CA ALA A 87 2.16 13.60 -2.91
C ALA A 87 2.90 14.20 -4.11
N LEU A 88 4.17 14.55 -3.90
CA LEU A 88 5.05 15.06 -4.95
C LEU A 88 5.91 13.93 -5.48
N ASN A 89 5.94 13.70 -6.80
CA ASN A 89 6.75 12.64 -7.36
C ASN A 89 8.25 12.97 -7.24
N PRO A 90 9.06 12.19 -6.50
CA PRO A 90 10.49 12.45 -6.35
C PRO A 90 11.31 12.12 -7.61
N PHE A 91 10.77 11.37 -8.57
CA PHE A 91 11.48 10.78 -9.72
C PHE A 91 12.73 9.95 -9.37
N GLN A 92 12.91 9.64 -8.08
CA GLN A 92 14.00 8.85 -7.54
C GLN A 92 13.50 7.98 -6.39
N ASN A 93 14.24 6.94 -6.06
CA ASN A 93 13.93 6.11 -4.90
C ASN A 93 14.34 6.85 -3.62
N VAL A 94 13.35 7.22 -2.80
CA VAL A 94 13.58 7.81 -1.48
C VAL A 94 13.87 6.69 -0.48
N ARG A 95 15.12 6.61 -0.02
CA ARG A 95 15.59 5.52 0.85
C ARG A 95 14.77 5.44 2.13
N GLY A 96 14.30 4.24 2.43
CA GLY A 96 13.57 3.95 3.67
C GLY A 96 12.11 4.42 3.71
N LEU A 97 11.61 5.15 2.69
CA LEU A 97 10.25 5.68 2.70
C LEU A 97 9.17 4.57 2.73
N TYR A 98 9.36 3.53 1.93
CA TYR A 98 8.43 2.42 1.79
C TYR A 98 8.95 1.10 2.39
N GLY A 99 9.92 1.17 3.31
CA GLY A 99 10.49 0.00 3.97
C GLY A 99 9.52 -0.64 4.97
N GLU A 100 9.70 -1.93 5.25
CA GLU A 100 8.89 -2.69 6.22
C GLU A 100 8.88 -2.04 7.61
N GLY A 101 10.02 -1.49 8.04
CA GLY A 101 10.12 -0.77 9.31
C GLY A 101 9.21 0.46 9.40
N ILE A 102 9.00 1.17 8.29
CA ILE A 102 8.05 2.31 8.25
C ILE A 102 6.62 1.79 8.28
N MET A 103 6.31 0.80 7.46
CA MET A 103 4.98 0.16 7.44
C MET A 103 4.56 -0.29 8.85
N LYS A 104 5.45 -1.00 9.55
CA LYS A 104 5.22 -1.47 10.92
C LYS A 104 4.92 -0.32 11.90
N LYS A 105 5.67 0.79 11.80
CA LYS A 105 5.44 1.98 12.65
C LYS A 105 4.04 2.56 12.48
N TYR A 106 3.55 2.68 11.23
CA TYR A 106 2.18 3.16 10.99
C TYR A 106 1.14 2.22 11.57
N CYS A 107 1.32 0.90 11.38
CA CYS A 107 0.40 -0.08 11.93
C CYS A 107 0.36 -0.04 13.48
N GLU A 108 1.53 -0.01 14.14
CA GLU A 108 1.67 0.05 15.60
C GLU A 108 1.09 1.34 16.19
N GLN A 109 1.36 2.50 15.56
CA GLN A 109 0.81 3.78 16.01
C GLN A 109 -0.72 3.72 16.04
N ALA A 110 -1.32 3.23 14.97
CA ALA A 110 -2.76 3.26 14.84
C ALA A 110 -3.46 2.21 15.74
N GLU A 111 -2.79 1.11 16.10
CA GLU A 111 -3.26 0.17 17.12
C GLU A 111 -3.18 0.72 18.54
N ALA A 112 -2.18 1.56 18.83
CA ALA A 112 -1.98 2.12 20.16
C ALA A 112 -3.04 3.14 20.57
N GLY A 113 -3.97 3.52 19.68
CA GLY A 113 -5.08 4.45 19.95
C GLY A 113 -4.63 5.83 20.44
N MET A 114 -3.34 6.17 20.30
CA MET A 114 -2.70 7.24 21.05
C MET A 114 -2.30 8.44 20.20
N SER A 115 -2.69 9.63 20.69
CA SER A 115 -2.25 10.96 20.24
C SER A 115 -0.82 11.33 20.69
N ARG A 116 0.11 10.37 20.86
CA ARG A 116 1.41 10.66 21.51
C ARG A 116 2.66 10.71 20.64
N ARG A 117 2.60 10.42 19.34
CA ARG A 117 3.53 10.92 18.31
C ARG A 117 2.81 10.86 16.96
N LYS A 118 2.39 11.99 16.39
CA LYS A 118 1.83 12.04 15.02
C LYS A 118 3.00 11.71 14.07
N LEU A 119 3.07 10.48 13.55
CA LEU A 119 3.99 10.16 12.45
C LEU A 119 3.83 11.20 11.32
N PRO A 120 4.88 11.43 10.52
CA PRO A 120 4.81 12.31 9.35
C PRO A 120 3.65 11.93 8.41
N PRO A 121 3.21 12.83 7.52
CA PRO A 121 2.21 12.50 6.51
C PRO A 121 2.72 11.38 5.60
N HIS A 122 1.87 10.38 5.33
CA HIS A 122 2.24 9.25 4.49
C HIS A 122 1.01 8.53 3.93
N VAL A 123 1.16 7.88 2.78
CA VAL A 123 0.08 7.09 2.14
C VAL A 123 -0.44 5.95 3.03
N TYR A 124 0.43 5.38 3.86
CA TYR A 124 0.07 4.34 4.83
C TYR A 124 -0.92 4.85 5.89
N ALA A 125 -0.81 6.11 6.31
CA ALA A 125 -1.77 6.69 7.25
C ALA A 125 -3.17 6.76 6.65
N ILE A 126 -3.28 7.17 5.38
CA ILE A 126 -4.56 7.23 4.65
C ILE A 126 -5.16 5.84 4.45
N ALA A 127 -4.33 4.86 4.08
CA ALA A 127 -4.77 3.48 3.92
C ALA A 127 -5.26 2.87 5.25
N ASP A 128 -4.53 3.15 6.33
CA ASP A 128 -4.87 2.69 7.68
C ASP A 128 -6.17 3.32 8.19
N GLU A 129 -6.32 4.63 8.01
CA GLU A 129 -7.53 5.37 8.40
C GLU A 129 -8.77 4.84 7.67
N ALA A 130 -8.68 4.64 6.36
CA ALA A 130 -9.76 4.06 5.55
C ALA A 130 -10.10 2.63 6.02
N TYR A 131 -9.09 1.78 6.24
CA TYR A 131 -9.31 0.41 6.71
C TYR A 131 -9.98 0.37 8.09
N ARG A 132 -9.55 1.20 9.03
CA ARG A 132 -10.16 1.25 10.38
C ARG A 132 -11.52 1.92 10.39
N ALA A 133 -11.77 2.90 9.53
CA ALA A 133 -13.10 3.46 9.33
C ALA A 133 -14.06 2.36 8.84
N LEU A 134 -13.65 1.56 7.86
CA LEU A 134 -14.42 0.40 7.39
C LEU A 134 -14.73 -0.56 8.54
N LEU A 135 -13.71 -1.03 9.30
CA LEU A 135 -13.93 -1.98 10.39
C LEU A 135 -14.86 -1.44 11.50
N ARG A 136 -14.72 -0.16 11.88
CA ARG A 136 -15.61 0.48 12.86
C ARG A 136 -17.07 0.46 12.40
N THR A 137 -17.32 0.76 11.13
CA THR A 137 -18.68 0.71 10.58
C THR A 137 -19.25 -0.72 10.56
N LEU A 138 -18.41 -1.74 10.35
CA LEU A 138 -18.83 -3.14 10.37
C LEU A 138 -19.18 -3.60 11.81
N ASP A 139 -18.43 -3.17 12.82
CA ASP A 139 -18.70 -3.50 14.23
C ASP A 139 -20.01 -2.84 14.74
N ASP A 140 -20.24 -1.58 14.38
CA ASP A 140 -21.41 -0.81 14.83
C ASP A 140 -22.73 -1.41 14.33
N THR A 141 -22.75 -1.98 13.12
CA THR A 141 -23.97 -2.59 12.54
C THR A 141 -24.46 -3.81 13.30
N CYS A 142 -23.61 -4.44 14.13
CA CYS A 142 -23.95 -5.62 14.91
C CYS A 142 -24.44 -5.29 16.32
N SER A 143 -24.16 -4.09 16.84
CA SER A 143 -24.44 -3.71 18.23
C SER A 143 -25.86 -3.16 18.45
N SER A 144 -26.63 -2.99 17.38
CA SER A 144 -28.04 -2.56 17.44
C SER A 144 -28.98 -3.75 17.71
N PRO A 145 -29.62 -3.85 18.90
CA PRO A 145 -30.43 -5.01 19.31
C PRO A 145 -31.74 -5.20 18.53
N ARG A 146 -32.07 -4.28 17.61
CA ARG A 146 -33.37 -4.23 16.93
C ARG A 146 -33.28 -4.34 15.41
N GLY A 147 -32.24 -4.94 14.83
CA GLY A 147 -32.22 -5.32 13.39
C GLY A 147 -32.52 -4.19 12.39
N GLN A 148 -32.54 -2.93 12.84
CA GLN A 148 -32.89 -1.76 12.06
C GLN A 148 -31.57 -1.04 11.85
N PRO A 149 -31.04 -1.01 10.61
CA PRO A 149 -29.75 -0.39 10.33
C PRO A 149 -29.90 1.12 10.52
N THR A 150 -29.52 1.63 11.70
CA THR A 150 -29.54 3.07 11.99
C THR A 150 -28.37 3.79 11.33
N THR A 151 -27.31 3.06 11.00
CA THR A 151 -26.15 3.54 10.24
C THR A 151 -25.97 2.66 9.01
N ARG A 152 -26.06 3.27 7.82
CA ARG A 152 -25.73 2.63 6.56
C ARG A 152 -24.27 2.18 6.65
N THR A 153 -24.00 0.89 6.47
CA THR A 153 -22.63 0.40 6.23
C THR A 153 -22.03 1.25 5.12
N ALA A 154 -20.98 2.00 5.43
CA ALA A 154 -20.36 2.90 4.47
C ALA A 154 -19.04 2.27 4.02
N ASP A 155 -19.04 1.74 2.81
CA ASP A 155 -17.81 1.33 2.15
C ASP A 155 -16.88 2.53 2.01
N GLN A 156 -15.57 2.28 2.07
CA GLN A 156 -14.55 3.32 2.02
C GLN A 156 -13.91 3.35 0.63
N SER A 157 -13.55 4.55 0.16
CA SER A 157 -12.87 4.72 -1.13
C SER A 157 -11.65 5.61 -0.99
N ILE A 158 -10.57 5.25 -1.67
CA ILE A 158 -9.35 6.05 -1.77
C ILE A 158 -9.21 6.49 -3.23
N LEU A 159 -9.36 7.78 -3.48
CA LEU A 159 -9.20 8.37 -4.81
C LEU A 159 -7.78 8.94 -4.96
N VAL A 160 -7.05 8.45 -5.97
CA VAL A 160 -5.71 8.96 -6.31
C VAL A 160 -5.78 9.74 -7.62
N SER A 161 -5.73 11.07 -7.53
CA SER A 161 -5.80 11.97 -8.67
C SER A 161 -4.43 12.58 -9.01
N GLY A 162 -4.33 13.17 -10.21
CA GLY A 162 -3.11 13.85 -10.68
C GLY A 162 -2.87 13.66 -12.18
N GLU A 163 -2.00 14.50 -12.74
CA GLU A 163 -1.60 14.43 -14.15
C GLU A 163 -0.85 13.14 -14.50
N SER A 164 -0.63 12.89 -15.80
CA SER A 164 0.21 11.77 -16.22
C SER A 164 1.64 11.95 -15.68
N GLY A 165 2.20 10.90 -15.08
CA GLY A 165 3.52 10.96 -14.44
C GLY A 165 3.52 11.44 -12.99
N ALA A 166 2.37 11.85 -12.42
CA ALA A 166 2.30 12.32 -11.03
C ALA A 166 2.52 11.22 -9.96
N GLY A 167 2.59 9.94 -10.34
CA GLY A 167 2.83 8.83 -9.40
C GLY A 167 1.58 8.07 -8.95
N LYS A 168 0.41 8.31 -9.55
CA LYS A 168 -0.87 7.65 -9.19
C LYS A 168 -0.75 6.12 -9.02
N THR A 169 -0.28 5.44 -10.07
CA THR A 169 -0.15 3.97 -10.10
C THR A 169 0.79 3.45 -9.01
N VAL A 170 1.90 4.15 -8.76
CA VAL A 170 2.88 3.77 -7.74
C VAL A 170 2.29 3.92 -6.33
N THR A 171 1.60 5.05 -6.08
CA THR A 171 0.89 5.29 -4.81
C THR A 171 -0.16 4.21 -4.56
N THR A 172 -0.97 3.86 -5.57
CA THR A 172 -1.98 2.78 -5.45
C THR A 172 -1.34 1.43 -5.10
N LYS A 173 -0.18 1.09 -5.68
CA LYS A 173 0.56 -0.14 -5.31
C LYS A 173 0.93 -0.16 -3.82
N PHE A 174 1.38 0.97 -3.27
CA PHE A 174 1.74 1.04 -1.85
C PHE A 174 0.54 1.00 -0.92
N VAL A 175 -0.59 1.59 -1.30
CA VAL A 175 -1.87 1.41 -0.59
C VAL A 175 -2.24 -0.08 -0.53
N MET A 176 -2.22 -0.78 -1.67
CA MET A 176 -2.56 -2.21 -1.74
C MET A 176 -1.62 -3.06 -0.88
N LYS A 177 -0.30 -2.80 -0.94
CA LYS A 177 0.68 -3.50 -0.09
C LYS A 177 0.41 -3.31 1.39
N TYR A 178 0.06 -2.10 1.80
CA TYR A 178 -0.24 -1.79 3.19
C TYR A 178 -1.50 -2.53 3.67
N LEU A 179 -2.59 -2.47 2.89
CA LEU A 179 -3.83 -3.18 3.17
C LEU A 179 -3.65 -4.70 3.26
N ALA A 180 -2.85 -5.28 2.36
CA ALA A 180 -2.46 -6.68 2.40
C ALA A 180 -1.71 -7.04 3.69
N ALA A 181 -0.77 -6.21 4.14
CA ALA A 181 -0.04 -6.43 5.38
C ALA A 181 -0.96 -6.37 6.62
N LEU A 182 -1.97 -5.48 6.62
CA LEU A 182 -2.97 -5.42 7.68
C LEU A 182 -3.83 -6.70 7.73
N SER A 183 -4.24 -7.23 6.58
CA SER A 183 -4.94 -8.52 6.47
C SER A 183 -4.13 -9.64 7.12
N GLN A 184 -2.86 -9.81 6.72
CA GLN A 184 -1.99 -10.86 7.27
C GLN A 184 -1.81 -10.73 8.79
N ARG A 185 -1.72 -9.50 9.29
CA ARG A 185 -1.62 -9.24 10.73
C ARG A 185 -2.91 -9.59 11.48
N SER A 186 -4.08 -9.38 10.86
CA SER A 186 -5.36 -9.81 11.43
C SER A 186 -5.45 -11.34 11.57
N ILE A 187 -4.99 -12.08 10.55
CA ILE A 187 -4.90 -13.56 10.57
C ILE A 187 -3.96 -14.02 11.69
N ALA A 188 -2.77 -13.42 11.77
CA ALA A 188 -1.77 -13.77 12.79
C ALA A 188 -2.24 -13.52 14.23
N ARG A 189 -3.14 -12.55 14.45
CA ARG A 189 -3.76 -12.30 15.76
C ARG A 189 -4.80 -13.35 16.15
N GLN A 190 -5.48 -13.96 15.18
CA GLN A 190 -6.52 -14.97 15.41
C GLN A 190 -5.96 -16.38 15.53
N ALA A 191 -4.82 -16.68 14.90
CA ALA A 191 -4.16 -17.98 14.95
C ALA A 191 -3.88 -18.54 16.38
N PRO A 192 -3.51 -17.73 17.41
CA PRO A 192 -3.35 -18.20 18.78
C PRO A 192 -4.68 -18.55 19.46
N GLU A 193 -5.73 -17.77 19.21
CA GLU A 193 -7.06 -17.96 19.79
C GLU A 193 -7.74 -19.21 19.20
N GLU A 194 -7.65 -19.40 17.89
CA GLU A 194 -8.19 -20.58 17.21
C GLU A 194 -7.44 -21.86 17.63
N ARG A 195 -6.10 -21.80 17.75
CA ARG A 195 -5.31 -22.91 18.32
C ARG A 195 -5.65 -23.19 19.79
N ALA A 196 -5.97 -22.18 20.59
CA ALA A 196 -6.41 -22.37 21.97
C ALA A 196 -7.80 -23.01 22.04
N TYR A 197 -8.72 -22.58 21.18
CA TYR A 197 -10.08 -23.11 21.08
C TYR A 197 -10.08 -24.59 20.62
N LEU A 198 -9.30 -24.92 19.60
CA LEU A 198 -9.12 -26.28 19.10
C LEU A 198 -8.47 -27.20 20.15
N LYS A 199 -7.49 -26.70 20.93
CA LYS A 199 -6.91 -27.47 22.06
C LYS A 199 -7.94 -27.78 23.14
N VAL A 200 -8.86 -26.85 23.42
CA VAL A 200 -9.94 -27.08 24.40
C VAL A 200 -10.97 -28.08 23.86
N GLN A 201 -11.29 -28.06 22.56
CA GLN A 201 -12.17 -29.05 21.95
C GLN A 201 -11.56 -30.44 21.92
N HIS A 202 -10.30 -30.58 21.47
CA HIS A 202 -9.60 -31.86 21.50
C HIS A 202 -9.45 -32.42 22.92
N LYS A 203 -9.26 -31.57 23.93
CA LYS A 203 -9.24 -31.99 25.33
C LYS A 203 -10.61 -32.49 25.80
N LYS A 204 -11.71 -31.81 25.43
CA LYS A 204 -13.08 -32.26 25.74
C LYS A 204 -13.47 -33.54 25.02
N GLU A 205 -13.03 -33.73 23.78
CA GLU A 205 -13.23 -34.98 23.03
C GLU A 205 -12.44 -36.13 23.65
N GLN A 206 -11.18 -35.92 24.04
CA GLN A 206 -10.38 -36.94 24.73
C GLN A 206 -10.91 -37.29 26.13
N GLU A 207 -11.45 -36.31 26.87
CA GLU A 207 -12.11 -36.54 28.17
C GLU A 207 -13.45 -37.30 28.00
N SER A 208 -14.17 -37.08 26.89
CA SER A 208 -15.40 -37.81 26.54
C SER A 208 -15.12 -39.24 26.04
N GLN A 209 -14.03 -39.45 25.30
CA GLN A 209 -13.59 -40.77 24.84
C GLN A 209 -13.16 -41.65 26.03
N THR A 210 -12.42 -41.08 26.99
CA THR A 210 -11.96 -41.81 28.18
C THR A 210 -13.09 -42.16 29.17
N THR A 211 -14.17 -41.36 29.21
CA THR A 211 -15.39 -41.72 29.96
C THR A 211 -16.24 -42.76 29.24
N ALA A 212 -16.25 -42.78 27.90
CA ALA A 212 -16.87 -43.82 27.10
C ALA A 212 -16.12 -45.17 27.19
N ASP A 213 -14.79 -45.16 27.15
CA ASP A 213 -13.95 -46.37 27.30
C ASP A 213 -14.05 -46.99 28.70
N ARG A 214 -14.17 -46.18 29.76
CA ARG A 214 -14.46 -46.66 31.12
C ARG A 214 -15.85 -47.31 31.25
N ARG A 215 -16.78 -46.99 30.35
CA ARG A 215 -18.13 -47.58 30.32
C ARG A 215 -18.16 -48.86 29.48
N ALA A 216 -17.30 -48.96 28.46
CA ALA A 216 -17.10 -50.16 27.64
C ALA A 216 -16.27 -51.26 28.33
N SER A 217 -15.41 -50.90 29.30
CA SER A 217 -14.60 -51.87 30.05
C SER A 217 -15.40 -52.81 30.97
N TYR A 218 -16.68 -52.53 31.23
CA TYR A 218 -17.56 -53.43 32.01
C TYR A 218 -18.31 -54.47 31.17
N THR A 219 -18.35 -54.34 29.84
CA THR A 219 -19.15 -55.21 28.95
C THR A 219 -18.32 -56.12 28.04
N ALA A 220 -16.99 -56.02 28.03
CA ALA A 220 -16.13 -56.77 27.11
C ALA A 220 -15.29 -57.87 27.79
N ALA A 221 -15.85 -58.57 28.78
CA ALA A 221 -15.21 -59.72 29.42
C ALA A 221 -15.62 -61.07 28.81
N VAL A 222 -15.76 -61.19 27.49
CA VAL A 222 -15.78 -62.48 26.78
C VAL A 222 -15.31 -62.27 25.33
N SER A 223 -14.07 -62.68 25.01
CA SER A 223 -13.71 -63.44 23.79
C SER A 223 -12.20 -63.48 23.53
N ARG A 224 -11.79 -64.59 22.90
CA ARG A 224 -10.46 -65.21 22.79
C ARG A 224 -9.49 -64.49 21.83
N PRO A 225 -8.17 -64.78 21.89
CA PRO A 225 -7.16 -64.02 21.15
C PRO A 225 -6.92 -64.58 19.74
N ALA A 226 -6.59 -63.71 18.78
CA ALA A 226 -6.02 -64.13 17.49
C ALA A 226 -5.01 -63.09 16.94
N TRP A 227 -3.76 -63.56 16.89
CA TRP A 227 -2.73 -63.38 15.87
C TRP A 227 -2.28 -61.98 15.39
N SER A 228 -0.97 -61.77 15.54
CA SER A 228 -0.16 -60.62 15.15
C SER A 228 0.06 -60.45 13.64
N GLY A 229 -0.25 -59.27 13.11
CA GLY A 229 0.15 -58.82 11.78
C GLY A 229 1.04 -57.57 11.86
N ARG A 230 2.33 -57.75 11.59
CA ARG A 230 3.37 -56.72 11.55
C ARG A 230 3.14 -55.82 10.32
N LYS A 231 3.06 -54.49 10.49
CA LYS A 231 3.26 -53.52 9.39
C LYS A 231 4.22 -52.41 9.83
N SER A 232 5.25 -52.27 9.02
CA SER A 232 6.41 -51.39 9.11
C SER A 232 6.05 -49.92 8.87
N ALA A 233 6.63 -49.03 9.68
CA ALA A 233 6.68 -47.60 9.44
C ALA A 233 7.75 -47.27 8.38
N LEU A 234 7.47 -46.27 7.53
CA LEU A 234 8.44 -45.61 6.66
C LEU A 234 8.62 -44.15 7.11
N PRO A 235 9.84 -43.57 7.05
CA PRO A 235 10.15 -42.29 7.66
C PRO A 235 10.05 -41.08 6.71
N SER A 236 9.86 -39.92 7.34
CA SER A 236 9.89 -38.56 6.81
C SER A 236 11.20 -38.19 6.09
N THR A 237 11.10 -37.46 4.98
CA THR A 237 12.20 -36.70 4.34
C THR A 237 11.72 -35.24 4.21
N ALA A 238 12.32 -34.30 4.95
CA ALA A 238 13.56 -33.56 4.68
C ALA A 238 13.34 -32.36 3.74
N THR A 239 13.29 -31.18 4.35
CA THR A 239 13.30 -29.84 3.75
C THR A 239 14.69 -29.49 3.22
N PRO A 240 14.87 -28.89 2.03
CA PRO A 240 16.14 -28.28 1.67
C PRO A 240 16.19 -26.81 2.07
N ALA A 241 17.27 -26.45 2.75
CA ALA A 241 17.71 -25.10 3.05
C ALA A 241 18.65 -24.59 1.94
N GLY A 242 18.53 -23.32 1.57
CA GLY A 242 19.49 -22.64 0.69
C GLY A 242 18.86 -21.57 -0.19
N ALA A 243 18.59 -20.39 0.35
CA ALA A 243 18.37 -19.17 -0.41
C ALA A 243 18.89 -17.94 0.36
N ASP A 244 19.59 -17.09 -0.37
CA ASP A 244 20.38 -15.90 -0.01
C ASP A 244 19.51 -14.76 0.61
N PRO A 245 19.88 -14.09 1.72
CA PRO A 245 18.96 -13.24 2.48
C PRO A 245 18.98 -11.74 2.11
N SER A 246 19.37 -11.37 0.89
CA SER A 246 19.39 -9.95 0.46
C SER A 246 18.27 -9.55 -0.51
N ASP A 247 17.39 -10.48 -0.91
CA ASP A 247 16.30 -10.22 -1.84
C ASP A 247 14.91 -10.37 -1.21
N MET A 248 14.05 -9.38 -1.47
CA MET A 248 12.64 -9.23 -1.14
C MET A 248 11.80 -10.53 -1.22
N THR A 249 11.84 -11.41 -0.21
CA THR A 249 11.16 -12.72 -0.27
C THR A 249 10.18 -12.99 0.88
N PHE A 250 9.69 -11.95 1.58
CA PHE A 250 8.75 -12.14 2.69
C PHE A 250 7.43 -11.36 2.60
N LEU A 251 6.87 -11.15 1.40
CA LEU A 251 5.48 -10.66 1.27
C LEU A 251 4.62 -11.31 0.17
N THR A 252 5.08 -12.36 -0.50
CA THR A 252 4.23 -13.07 -1.47
C THR A 252 4.35 -14.57 -1.26
N THR A 253 3.52 -15.13 -0.40
CA THR A 253 3.03 -16.47 -0.69
C THR A 253 2.31 -16.35 -2.04
N SER A 254 2.90 -16.88 -3.10
CA SER A 254 2.41 -16.74 -4.49
C SER A 254 0.93 -17.13 -4.67
N ASN A 255 0.37 -17.89 -3.73
CA ASN A 255 -1.02 -18.34 -3.73
C ASN A 255 -1.97 -17.52 -2.83
N SER A 256 -1.50 -16.46 -2.17
CA SER A 256 -2.40 -15.61 -1.38
C SER A 256 -3.12 -14.59 -2.27
N ILE A 257 -4.35 -14.22 -1.90
CA ILE A 257 -5.15 -13.23 -2.65
C ILE A 257 -4.39 -11.90 -2.73
N GLU A 258 -3.68 -11.52 -1.66
CA GLU A 258 -2.81 -10.35 -1.62
C GLU A 258 -1.74 -10.40 -2.71
N GLY A 259 -1.07 -11.56 -2.85
CA GLY A 259 -0.07 -11.79 -3.87
C GLY A 259 -0.67 -11.65 -5.27
N GLN A 260 -1.81 -12.30 -5.52
CA GLN A 260 -2.48 -12.27 -6.83
C GLN A 260 -2.89 -10.84 -7.25
N VAL A 261 -3.43 -10.05 -6.32
CA VAL A 261 -3.79 -8.64 -6.59
C VAL A 261 -2.57 -7.82 -6.97
N LEU A 262 -1.46 -7.98 -6.25
CA LEU A 262 -0.22 -7.27 -6.56
C LEU A 262 0.42 -7.71 -7.88
N GLN A 263 0.38 -9.01 -8.19
CA GLN A 263 0.91 -9.61 -9.43
C GLN A 263 0.03 -9.35 -10.66
N SER A 264 -1.23 -8.93 -10.49
CA SER A 264 -2.06 -8.46 -11.60
C SER A 264 -1.55 -7.16 -12.23
N ASN A 265 -0.81 -6.33 -11.48
CA ASN A 265 -0.38 -5.02 -11.97
C ASN A 265 0.57 -5.11 -13.16
N PRO A 266 1.66 -5.92 -13.15
CA PRO A 266 2.50 -6.11 -14.33
C PRO A 266 1.72 -6.46 -15.61
N ILE A 267 0.72 -7.33 -15.51
CA ILE A 267 -0.11 -7.73 -16.65
C ILE A 267 -0.90 -6.52 -17.18
N LEU A 268 -1.57 -5.80 -16.29
CA LEU A 268 -2.34 -4.62 -16.65
C LEU A 268 -1.47 -3.47 -17.20
N GLU A 269 -0.23 -3.36 -16.72
CA GLU A 269 0.74 -2.40 -17.24
C GLU A 269 1.22 -2.80 -18.63
N SER A 270 1.51 -4.08 -18.86
CA SER A 270 1.92 -4.58 -20.17
C SER A 270 0.86 -4.29 -21.25
N PHE A 271 -0.42 -4.58 -20.97
CA PHE A 271 -1.51 -4.40 -21.94
C PHE A 271 -2.12 -2.99 -21.98
N GLY A 272 -1.96 -2.20 -20.91
CA GLY A 272 -2.67 -0.94 -20.73
C GLY A 272 -1.79 0.30 -20.60
N ASN A 273 -0.48 0.14 -20.40
CA ASN A 273 0.46 1.26 -20.37
C ASN A 273 1.22 1.40 -21.68
N ALA A 274 1.60 2.64 -21.97
CA ALA A 274 2.42 2.99 -23.11
C ALA A 274 3.35 4.16 -22.76
N ARG A 275 4.42 4.32 -23.55
CA ARG A 275 5.30 5.49 -23.46
C ARG A 275 4.64 6.70 -24.09
N THR A 276 4.66 7.81 -23.35
CA THR A 276 4.29 9.16 -23.81
C THR A 276 5.48 10.10 -23.65
N VAL A 277 5.39 11.32 -24.17
CA VAL A 277 6.46 12.33 -24.06
C VAL A 277 6.83 12.66 -22.61
N ARG A 278 5.84 12.65 -21.69
CA ARG A 278 6.03 13.04 -20.29
C ARG A 278 6.18 11.87 -19.31
N ASN A 279 5.90 10.65 -19.75
CA ASN A 279 5.87 9.48 -18.88
C ASN A 279 6.05 8.20 -19.71
N ASP A 280 7.15 7.48 -19.45
CA ASP A 280 7.51 6.25 -20.15
C ASP A 280 6.61 5.06 -19.82
N ASN A 281 5.91 5.10 -18.68
CA ASN A 281 4.97 4.08 -18.24
C ASN A 281 3.59 4.69 -17.95
N SER A 282 3.04 5.42 -18.94
CA SER A 282 1.73 6.08 -18.80
C SER A 282 0.61 5.07 -18.91
N SER A 283 -0.20 4.92 -17.86
CA SER A 283 -1.47 4.21 -17.94
C SER A 283 -2.43 4.93 -18.88
N ARG A 284 -2.95 4.20 -19.88
CA ARG A 284 -3.87 4.70 -20.91
C ARG A 284 -5.27 4.11 -20.76
N PHE A 285 -5.63 3.78 -19.52
CA PHE A 285 -6.92 3.28 -19.08
C PHE A 285 -7.14 3.69 -17.61
N GLY A 286 -8.40 3.83 -17.21
CA GLY A 286 -8.80 3.97 -15.81
C GLY A 286 -8.86 2.61 -15.12
N LYS A 287 -8.59 2.59 -13.81
CA LYS A 287 -8.61 1.37 -13.00
C LYS A 287 -9.35 1.63 -11.69
N PHE A 288 -10.35 0.83 -11.40
CA PHE A 288 -10.99 0.72 -10.10
C PHE A 288 -10.64 -0.63 -9.49
N ILE A 289 -10.27 -0.61 -8.20
CA ILE A 289 -9.87 -1.81 -7.47
C ILE A 289 -10.74 -1.87 -6.24
N GLU A 290 -11.66 -2.82 -6.23
CA GLU A 290 -12.44 -3.16 -5.06
C GLU A 290 -11.67 -4.21 -4.25
N ILE A 291 -11.56 -3.98 -2.94
CA ILE A 291 -10.85 -4.86 -2.01
C ILE A 291 -11.83 -5.19 -0.89
N GLN A 292 -12.10 -6.49 -0.70
CA GLN A 292 -13.15 -6.97 0.19
C GLN A 292 -12.52 -7.58 1.45
N PHE A 293 -12.99 -7.13 2.61
CA PHE A 293 -12.53 -7.59 3.91
C PHE A 293 -13.64 -8.28 4.69
N THR A 294 -13.29 -9.30 5.48
CA THR A 294 -14.17 -9.79 6.54
C THR A 294 -14.33 -8.76 7.64
N ARG A 295 -15.34 -8.96 8.49
CA ARG A 295 -15.47 -8.25 9.78
C ARG A 295 -14.24 -8.41 10.67
N SER A 296 -13.56 -9.54 10.55
CA SER A 296 -12.37 -9.85 11.34
C SER A 296 -11.09 -9.21 10.78
N GLY A 297 -11.20 -8.44 9.69
CA GLY A 297 -10.10 -7.71 9.06
C GLY A 297 -9.31 -8.48 8.01
N GLN A 298 -9.76 -9.66 7.63
CA GLN A 298 -9.06 -10.52 6.67
C GLN A 298 -9.47 -10.18 5.25
N LEU A 299 -8.52 -10.13 4.33
CA LEU A 299 -8.79 -9.98 2.90
C LEU A 299 -9.45 -11.26 2.35
N VAL A 300 -10.64 -11.14 1.75
CA VAL A 300 -11.38 -12.28 1.18
C VAL A 300 -11.45 -12.27 -0.34
N GLY A 301 -11.28 -11.10 -0.95
CA GLY A 301 -11.47 -10.95 -2.37
C GLY A 301 -11.00 -9.60 -2.87
N ALA A 302 -10.79 -9.53 -4.18
CA ALA A 302 -10.55 -8.28 -4.87
C ALA A 302 -11.13 -8.37 -6.28
N ASN A 303 -11.70 -7.27 -6.75
CA ASN A 303 -12.21 -7.11 -8.10
C ASN A 303 -11.52 -5.92 -8.76
N ILE A 304 -11.16 -6.05 -10.03
CA ILE A 304 -10.50 -4.99 -10.79
C ILE A 304 -11.35 -4.67 -12.01
N GLU A 305 -11.89 -3.46 -12.04
CA GLU A 305 -12.60 -2.94 -13.20
C GLU A 305 -11.72 -1.94 -13.95
N THR A 306 -11.66 -2.11 -15.27
CA THR A 306 -10.90 -1.22 -16.16
C THR A 306 -11.84 -0.38 -17.00
N TYR A 307 -11.53 0.89 -17.17
CA TYR A 307 -12.35 1.83 -17.92
C TYR A 307 -11.55 2.51 -19.03
N LEU A 308 -12.24 2.82 -20.14
CA LEU A 308 -11.76 3.76 -21.16
C LEU A 308 -10.31 3.51 -21.63
N LEU A 309 -10.00 2.26 -22.02
CA LEU A 309 -8.74 1.97 -22.72
C LEU A 309 -8.65 2.80 -24.00
N GLU A 310 -7.52 3.48 -24.21
CA GLU A 310 -7.24 4.30 -25.39
C GLU A 310 -7.04 3.47 -26.67
N LYS A 311 -8.12 2.83 -27.16
CA LYS A 311 -8.08 1.90 -28.31
C LYS A 311 -7.47 2.52 -29.57
N VAL A 312 -7.61 3.84 -29.77
CA VAL A 312 -7.03 4.56 -30.91
C VAL A 312 -5.51 4.45 -30.98
N ARG A 313 -4.83 4.22 -29.84
CA ARG A 313 -3.38 4.01 -29.77
C ARG A 313 -2.91 2.77 -30.52
N LEU A 314 -3.79 1.79 -30.75
CA LEU A 314 -3.42 0.57 -31.49
C LEU A 314 -3.05 0.87 -32.94
N VAL A 315 -3.75 1.83 -33.56
CA VAL A 315 -3.60 2.16 -34.99
C VAL A 315 -2.73 3.39 -35.23
N HIS A 316 -2.67 4.32 -34.27
CA HIS A 316 -1.95 5.57 -34.42
C HIS A 316 -1.29 6.01 -33.11
N GLN A 317 -0.06 6.49 -33.19
CA GLN A 317 0.68 7.06 -32.07
C GLN A 317 1.23 8.43 -32.46
N ASN A 318 1.21 9.36 -31.52
CA ASN A 318 1.84 10.67 -31.73
C ASN A 318 3.36 10.52 -31.86
N MET A 319 4.00 11.52 -32.47
CA MET A 319 5.46 11.57 -32.60
C MET A 319 6.12 11.49 -31.22
N GLY A 320 7.08 10.58 -31.06
CA GLY A 320 7.80 10.34 -29.80
C GLY A 320 7.08 9.43 -28.80
N GLU A 321 5.87 8.96 -29.12
CA GLU A 321 5.14 7.99 -28.29
C GLU A 321 5.29 6.55 -28.82
N ARG A 322 4.96 5.57 -28.00
CA ARG A 322 4.93 4.15 -28.38
C ARG A 322 3.53 3.56 -28.30
N ASN A 323 3.36 2.38 -28.91
CA ASN A 323 2.21 1.53 -28.68
C ASN A 323 2.28 0.89 -27.28
N TYR A 324 1.31 0.03 -26.92
CA TYR A 324 1.30 -0.68 -25.64
C TYR A 324 2.54 -1.57 -25.46
N HIS A 325 3.02 -1.67 -24.23
CA HIS A 325 4.27 -2.37 -23.90
C HIS A 325 4.27 -3.83 -24.36
N ILE A 326 3.13 -4.53 -24.25
CA ILE A 326 2.97 -5.94 -24.63
C ILE A 326 3.51 -6.26 -26.02
N PHE A 327 3.36 -5.36 -27.00
CA PHE A 327 3.86 -5.61 -28.36
C PHE A 327 5.39 -5.67 -28.40
N TYR A 328 6.06 -4.81 -27.65
CA TYR A 328 7.51 -4.77 -27.58
C TYR A 328 8.04 -5.92 -26.71
N GLU A 329 7.40 -6.17 -25.56
CA GLU A 329 7.73 -7.27 -24.65
C GLU A 329 7.63 -8.63 -25.35
N LEU A 330 6.55 -8.86 -26.12
CA LEU A 330 6.35 -10.10 -26.87
C LEU A 330 7.41 -10.27 -27.95
N LEU A 331 7.71 -9.21 -28.71
CA LEU A 331 8.72 -9.27 -29.77
C LEU A 331 10.13 -9.48 -29.21
N SER A 332 10.49 -8.87 -28.09
CA SER A 332 11.80 -9.08 -27.45
C SER A 332 11.91 -10.43 -26.76
N GLY A 333 10.85 -10.87 -26.06
CA GLY A 333 10.87 -12.12 -25.30
C GLY A 333 10.76 -13.37 -26.17
N ALA A 334 10.22 -13.26 -27.39
CA ALA A 334 10.13 -14.38 -28.33
C ALA A 334 11.47 -14.73 -29.01
N VAL A 335 12.50 -13.86 -28.92
CA VAL A 335 13.79 -14.06 -29.62
C VAL A 335 14.67 -15.12 -28.93
N ASP A 336 14.53 -15.31 -27.62
CA ASP A 336 15.33 -16.29 -26.83
C ASP A 336 14.79 -17.74 -26.91
N ALA A 337 13.70 -17.97 -27.65
CA ALA A 337 13.06 -19.28 -27.79
C ALA A 337 13.37 -19.98 -29.13
N ARG A 338 14.41 -19.56 -29.86
CA ARG A 338 14.83 -20.14 -31.14
C ARG A 338 16.20 -20.81 -31.09
#